data_AF-A0A177WDU6-F1
#
_entry.id   AF-A0A177WDU6-F1
#
_cell.length_a   1.000
_cell.length_b   1.000
_cell.length_c   1.000
_cell.angle_alpha   90.00
_cell.angle_beta   90.00
_cell.angle_gamma   90.00
#
_symmetry.space_group_name_H-M   'P 1'
#
loop_
_entity.id
_entity.type
_entity.pdbx_description
1 polymer ?
#
loop_
_entity_poly.entity_id
_entity_poly.type
_entity_poly.pdbx_seq_one_letter_code
_entity_poly.pdbx_strand_id
1 'polypeptide(L)'
;MHSHGCSPIDPLLEPCSNQLMDSSHSGCSKAALLSDPFASPLTASAVGSSAYSMPDAPALPVDSYALPVDSYAPPPSYDTALQETLSGSAGPSTLYPTAPSIPPSLPPDYFDVSIIPTGSVLYPQNCPALGAYSDAEIIQSSSSMNIESHDSKLDKNPDELWRFFMSNLQNPRLMVDIHGYHTETKYIEEVRDGESRTTSRQEDVSDFRIKIDVTRLMSTYWSRIVCVPDKNASPRNLRETLEDYTRSDHIWKEIHLTKQPLWDFNELSCALEFAVRQTGYMHKIKISFPQKAAKVSVYSSHTLSRLSRSTFVWVICILSCLWIIVLPIYLLMRKKVSTKIVCEFPMMVSGHDFYMRHYYTIQNMAKSRSFKTIQAI
;
A
#
# COMPACT_ATOMS: atom_id res chain seq x y z
N MET A 1 57.00 -3.16 32.21
CA MET A 1 57.30 -4.19 33.23
C MET A 1 56.30 -5.33 33.04
N HIS A 2 56.85 -6.54 32.93
CA HIS A 2 56.33 -7.93 32.99
C HIS A 2 54.81 -8.18 32.87
N SER A 3 54.28 -8.98 31.93
CA SER A 3 54.47 -10.40 31.54
C SER A 3 53.84 -11.46 32.47
N HIS A 4 53.20 -12.47 31.84
CA HIS A 4 52.75 -13.80 32.31
C HIS A 4 51.33 -13.89 32.90
N GLY A 5 50.51 -14.94 32.66
CA GLY A 5 50.65 -16.25 31.98
C GLY A 5 49.24 -16.87 31.74
N CYS A 6 49.01 -17.63 30.66
CA CYS A 6 48.96 -19.12 30.59
C CYS A 6 47.93 -19.84 31.50
N SER A 7 46.80 -20.28 30.88
CA SER A 7 46.13 -21.63 30.80
C SER A 7 46.20 -22.67 31.96
N PRO A 8 45.53 -23.86 31.89
CA PRO A 8 44.22 -24.33 31.37
C PRO A 8 43.50 -25.32 32.36
N ILE A 9 42.42 -26.03 31.95
CA ILE A 9 42.10 -27.49 32.17
C ILE A 9 40.57 -27.77 32.19
N ASP A 10 40.16 -28.71 31.33
CA ASP A 10 38.85 -29.38 31.08
C ASP A 10 38.37 -30.32 32.24
N PRO A 11 37.56 -31.40 32.04
CA PRO A 11 36.24 -31.65 31.38
C PRO A 11 35.26 -32.36 32.36
N LEU A 12 34.03 -32.72 31.92
CA LEU A 12 33.23 -33.93 32.30
C LEU A 12 31.88 -33.89 31.53
N LEU A 13 31.70 -34.66 30.45
CA LEU A 13 31.11 -36.02 30.37
C LEU A 13 29.61 -36.13 30.77
N GLU A 14 28.74 -36.15 29.73
CA GLU A 14 27.70 -37.15 29.34
C GLU A 14 26.85 -37.92 30.40
N PRO A 15 25.63 -38.46 30.09
CA PRO A 15 25.32 -39.18 28.83
C PRO A 15 23.89 -39.15 28.25
N CYS A 16 23.81 -39.82 27.09
CA CYS A 16 22.70 -40.20 26.23
C CYS A 16 21.35 -40.63 26.85
N SER A 17 20.28 -40.45 26.08
CA SER A 17 19.31 -41.53 25.86
C SER A 17 18.68 -41.41 24.46
N ASN A 18 19.23 -42.18 23.52
CA ASN A 18 18.55 -42.61 22.31
C ASN A 18 18.18 -44.08 22.55
N GLN A 19 16.89 -44.42 22.44
CA GLN A 19 16.45 -45.80 22.24
C GLN A 19 15.77 -45.91 20.87
N LEU A 20 16.44 -46.66 20.00
CA LEU A 20 15.92 -47.40 18.87
C LEU A 20 15.15 -48.65 19.35
N MET A 21 14.27 -49.13 18.47
CA MET A 21 13.81 -50.52 18.23
C MET A 21 12.29 -50.69 18.36
N ASP A 22 11.61 -51.52 17.57
CA ASP A 22 11.82 -52.06 16.23
C ASP A 22 10.54 -52.83 15.87
N SER A 23 10.28 -52.96 14.56
CA SER A 23 9.72 -54.15 13.89
C SER A 23 8.36 -54.80 14.27
N SER A 24 7.44 -54.72 13.29
CA SER A 24 6.96 -55.87 12.46
C SER A 24 5.76 -56.77 12.86
N HIS A 25 5.10 -57.22 11.77
CA HIS A 25 4.10 -58.29 11.57
C HIS A 25 2.61 -57.92 11.74
N SER A 26 1.64 -58.37 10.93
CA SER A 26 1.57 -59.10 9.64
C SER A 26 0.07 -59.22 9.22
N GLY A 27 -0.21 -59.57 7.95
CA GLY A 27 -1.48 -60.21 7.50
C GLY A 27 -2.53 -59.24 6.95
N CYS A 28 -2.75 -59.06 5.64
CA CYS A 28 -3.17 -59.96 4.56
C CYS A 28 -4.67 -60.36 4.57
N SER A 29 -5.33 -60.02 3.45
CA SER A 29 -6.60 -60.52 2.86
C SER A 29 -7.94 -60.00 3.39
N LYS A 30 -8.68 -59.23 2.57
CA LYS A 30 -9.74 -59.75 1.67
C LYS A 30 -10.32 -58.68 0.73
N ALA A 31 -10.68 -59.13 -0.46
CA ALA A 31 -11.15 -58.36 -1.63
C ALA A 31 -12.66 -58.04 -1.63
N ALA A 32 -13.03 -56.97 -2.36
CA ALA A 32 -14.20 -56.86 -3.27
C ALA A 32 -14.18 -55.42 -3.88
N LEU A 33 -13.91 -55.23 -5.17
CA LEU A 33 -14.88 -55.00 -6.29
C LEU A 33 -15.77 -53.75 -6.03
N LEU A 34 -15.89 -52.71 -6.87
CA LEU A 34 -16.05 -52.57 -8.33
C LEU A 34 -15.81 -51.09 -8.71
N SER A 35 -14.98 -50.81 -9.72
CA SER A 35 -15.33 -50.22 -11.03
C SER A 35 -15.30 -48.67 -11.15
N ASP A 36 -14.17 -48.16 -11.61
CA ASP A 36 -14.07 -47.15 -12.70
C ASP A 36 -13.72 -47.94 -13.98
N PRO A 37 -14.22 -47.59 -15.19
CA PRO A 37 -13.65 -46.45 -15.92
C PRO A 37 -14.65 -45.74 -16.87
N PHE A 38 -14.32 -44.57 -17.41
CA PHE A 38 -14.46 -44.34 -18.86
C PHE A 38 -13.64 -43.13 -19.31
N ALA A 39 -12.63 -43.46 -20.12
CA ALA A 39 -11.92 -42.56 -21.01
C ALA A 39 -12.75 -42.29 -22.28
N SER A 40 -12.37 -41.22 -22.99
CA SER A 40 -12.97 -40.59 -24.17
C SER A 40 -13.30 -41.53 -25.35
N PRO A 41 -13.99 -41.01 -26.40
CA PRO A 41 -13.21 -40.82 -27.63
C PRO A 41 -13.54 -39.55 -28.44
N LEU A 42 -12.49 -39.09 -29.14
CA LEU A 42 -12.56 -38.26 -30.34
C LEU A 42 -13.15 -39.08 -31.51
N THR A 43 -14.06 -38.50 -32.28
CA THR A 43 -14.26 -38.87 -33.69
C THR A 43 -14.55 -37.63 -34.53
N ALA A 44 -13.72 -37.43 -35.54
CA ALA A 44 -13.89 -36.48 -36.61
C ALA A 44 -14.96 -36.96 -37.61
N SER A 45 -15.67 -36.01 -38.23
CA SER A 45 -16.14 -36.17 -39.61
C SER A 45 -16.25 -34.79 -40.26
N ALA A 46 -15.74 -34.72 -41.49
CA ALA A 46 -15.64 -33.54 -42.32
C ALA A 46 -16.75 -33.49 -43.38
N VAL A 47 -16.79 -32.35 -44.08
CA VAL A 47 -17.38 -32.06 -45.41
C VAL A 47 -18.68 -31.24 -45.40
N GLY A 48 -18.61 -30.05 -46.01
CA GLY A 48 -19.77 -29.30 -46.48
C GLY A 48 -19.55 -27.79 -46.64
N SER A 49 -18.82 -27.37 -47.67
CA SER A 49 -18.66 -25.97 -48.08
C SER A 49 -19.98 -25.35 -48.57
N SER A 50 -20.30 -24.13 -48.14
CA SER A 50 -21.05 -23.17 -48.97
C SER A 50 -20.80 -21.74 -48.48
N ALA A 51 -20.30 -20.90 -49.38
CA ALA A 51 -20.15 -19.47 -49.20
C ALA A 51 -21.53 -18.78 -49.12
N TYR A 52 -21.69 -17.85 -48.19
CA TYR A 52 -22.72 -16.81 -48.25
C TYR A 52 -22.13 -15.48 -47.76
N SER A 53 -22.22 -14.50 -48.66
CA SER A 53 -21.80 -13.11 -48.52
C SER A 53 -22.63 -12.35 -47.47
N MET A 54 -22.01 -11.33 -46.86
CA MET A 54 -22.63 -10.37 -45.96
C MET A 54 -23.77 -9.57 -46.60
N PRO A 55 -24.69 -9.04 -45.78
CA PRO A 55 -25.27 -7.72 -45.99
C PRO A 55 -24.70 -6.70 -44.98
N ASP A 56 -24.43 -5.51 -45.50
CA ASP A 56 -23.98 -4.30 -44.81
C ASP A 56 -24.79 -3.99 -43.55
N ALA A 57 -24.07 -3.78 -42.44
CA ALA A 57 -24.61 -3.15 -41.23
C ALA A 57 -24.31 -1.63 -41.28
N PRO A 58 -25.31 -0.75 -41.05
CA PRO A 58 -25.13 0.69 -41.15
C PRO A 58 -24.20 1.20 -40.06
N ALA A 59 -23.18 1.96 -40.45
CA ALA A 59 -22.25 2.64 -39.57
C ALA A 59 -22.99 3.65 -38.67
N LEU A 60 -22.89 3.44 -37.36
CA LEU A 60 -23.26 4.46 -36.36
C LEU A 60 -22.14 5.50 -36.26
N PRO A 61 -22.45 6.78 -35.97
CA PRO A 61 -21.47 7.85 -35.99
C PRO A 61 -20.47 7.66 -34.85
N VAL A 62 -19.20 7.48 -35.21
CA VAL A 62 -18.09 7.55 -34.28
C VAL A 62 -17.85 9.03 -34.01
N ASP A 63 -18.30 9.53 -32.87
CA ASP A 63 -17.85 10.84 -32.37
C ASP A 63 -16.35 10.75 -32.10
N SER A 64 -15.60 11.28 -33.06
CA SER A 64 -14.16 11.31 -33.14
C SER A 64 -13.58 12.30 -32.13
N TYR A 65 -13.06 11.77 -31.01
CA TYR A 65 -12.02 12.46 -30.22
C TYR A 65 -10.61 12.14 -30.75
N ALA A 66 -10.49 11.89 -32.06
CA ALA A 66 -9.18 11.82 -32.71
C ALA A 66 -8.65 13.26 -32.82
N LEU A 67 -7.79 13.62 -31.87
CA LEU A 67 -7.05 14.87 -31.90
C LEU A 67 -6.18 14.93 -33.18
N PRO A 68 -6.06 16.10 -33.84
CA PRO A 68 -5.16 16.27 -34.97
C PRO A 68 -3.71 15.92 -34.57
N VAL A 69 -3.06 15.06 -35.35
CA VAL A 69 -1.72 14.52 -35.07
C VAL A 69 -0.59 15.53 -35.37
N ASP A 70 -0.91 16.70 -35.93
CA ASP A 70 0.09 17.71 -36.26
C ASP A 70 0.16 18.84 -35.22
N SER A 71 1.17 18.78 -34.34
CA SER A 71 1.97 19.94 -33.82
C SER A 71 2.56 19.76 -32.42
N TYR A 72 2.43 18.59 -31.78
CA TYR A 72 3.12 18.38 -30.51
C TYR A 72 4.53 17.84 -30.77
N ALA A 73 5.54 18.61 -30.37
CA ALA A 73 6.88 18.06 -30.21
C ALA A 73 6.80 16.81 -29.31
N PRO A 74 7.55 15.74 -29.60
CA PRO A 74 7.52 14.52 -28.80
C PRO A 74 7.75 14.87 -27.32
N PRO A 75 7.08 14.16 -26.39
CA PRO A 75 7.26 14.46 -24.98
C PRO A 75 8.75 14.29 -24.63
N PRO A 76 9.32 15.17 -23.80
CA PRO A 76 10.68 15.01 -23.31
C PRO A 76 10.80 13.65 -22.63
N SER A 77 11.98 13.02 -22.76
CA SER A 77 12.23 11.72 -22.16
C SER A 77 12.08 11.80 -20.63
N TYR A 78 11.62 10.70 -20.03
CA TYR A 78 11.54 10.56 -18.58
C TYR A 78 12.89 10.84 -17.90
N ASP A 79 13.99 10.34 -18.47
CA ASP A 79 15.34 10.56 -17.92
C ASP A 79 15.73 12.04 -17.96
N THR A 80 15.35 12.76 -19.01
CA THR A 80 15.55 14.21 -19.10
C THR A 80 14.76 14.94 -18.02
N ALA A 81 13.50 14.52 -17.79
CA ALA A 81 12.65 15.09 -16.75
C ALA A 81 13.24 14.88 -15.34
N LEU A 82 13.77 13.69 -15.06
CA LEU A 82 14.48 13.38 -13.82
C LEU A 82 15.74 14.22 -13.67
N GLN A 83 16.56 14.30 -14.72
CA GLN A 83 17.81 15.05 -14.67
C GLN A 83 17.57 16.54 -14.44
N GLU A 84 16.60 17.15 -15.10
CA GLU A 84 16.31 18.59 -14.93
C GLU A 84 15.74 18.91 -13.55
N THR A 85 14.90 18.04 -12.99
CA THR A 85 14.32 18.25 -11.66
C THR A 85 15.30 17.97 -10.52
N LEU A 86 16.16 16.96 -10.65
CA LEU A 86 17.15 16.61 -9.63
C LEU A 86 18.40 17.50 -9.67
N SER A 87 18.82 17.95 -10.85
CA SER A 87 20.07 18.71 -11.00
C SER A 87 19.90 20.20 -10.72
N GLY A 88 18.68 20.72 -10.66
CA GLY A 88 18.40 22.16 -10.57
C GLY A 88 19.08 22.99 -11.67
N SER A 89 19.53 22.33 -12.74
CA SER A 89 20.48 22.88 -13.71
C SER A 89 19.75 23.22 -14.99
N ALA A 90 19.71 24.52 -15.25
CA ALA A 90 19.29 25.15 -16.48
C ALA A 90 19.97 24.49 -17.70
N GLY A 91 19.22 23.69 -18.46
CA GLY A 91 19.51 23.48 -19.88
C GLY A 91 19.43 24.82 -20.64
N PRO A 92 20.01 24.93 -21.86
CA PRO A 92 20.24 26.20 -22.54
C PRO A 92 18.97 26.92 -23.08
N SER A 93 17.80 26.70 -22.47
CA SER A 93 16.56 27.39 -22.82
C SER A 93 15.74 27.90 -21.62
N THR A 94 16.23 27.81 -20.38
CA THR A 94 15.45 28.22 -19.20
C THR A 94 15.64 29.70 -18.84
N LEU A 95 14.65 30.53 -19.22
CA LEU A 95 14.48 31.91 -18.75
C LEU A 95 13.71 32.03 -17.42
N TYR A 96 13.48 30.95 -16.67
CA TYR A 96 12.51 30.97 -15.57
C TYR A 96 13.12 30.53 -14.23
N PRO A 97 12.97 31.34 -13.15
CA PRO A 97 13.51 31.02 -11.83
C PRO A 97 12.78 29.83 -11.20
N THR A 98 13.55 28.87 -10.70
CA THR A 98 13.09 27.67 -9.99
C THR A 98 12.43 28.06 -8.67
N ALA A 99 11.10 27.92 -8.56
CA ALA A 99 10.38 28.01 -7.29
C ALA A 99 10.69 26.79 -6.39
N PRO A 100 10.60 26.91 -5.06
CA PRO A 100 10.90 25.82 -4.15
C PRO A 100 9.98 24.62 -4.41
N SER A 101 10.55 23.51 -4.86
CA SER A 101 9.88 22.21 -4.95
C SER A 101 9.68 21.65 -3.54
N ILE A 102 8.47 21.17 -3.26
CA ILE A 102 8.22 20.37 -2.06
C ILE A 102 8.65 18.95 -2.43
N PRO A 103 9.50 18.28 -1.63
CA PRO A 103 9.93 16.93 -1.94
C PRO A 103 8.70 16.02 -2.12
N PRO A 104 8.75 15.07 -3.06
CA PRO A 104 7.62 14.21 -3.34
C PRO A 104 7.20 13.46 -2.07
N SER A 105 5.90 13.47 -1.77
CA SER A 105 5.40 12.72 -0.62
C SER A 105 5.20 11.28 -1.05
N LEU A 106 6.00 10.36 -0.50
CA LEU A 106 5.70 8.93 -0.54
C LEU A 106 4.25 8.69 -0.10
N PRO A 107 3.59 7.62 -0.58
CA PRO A 107 2.29 7.25 -0.07
C PRO A 107 2.32 7.13 1.47
N PRO A 108 1.23 7.50 2.16
CA PRO A 108 1.14 7.29 3.60
C PRO A 108 1.45 5.83 3.97
N ASP A 109 2.24 5.62 5.02
CA ASP A 109 2.65 4.29 5.49
C ASP A 109 3.45 3.44 4.47
N TYR A 110 4.20 4.06 3.57
CA TYR A 110 5.16 3.35 2.70
C TYR A 110 6.41 2.89 3.48
N PHE A 111 6.77 1.62 3.37
CA PHE A 111 7.92 1.01 4.04
C PHE A 111 9.00 0.62 3.04
N ASP A 112 10.25 0.94 3.37
CA ASP A 112 11.41 0.40 2.66
C ASP A 112 11.65 -1.05 3.12
N VAL A 113 11.28 -2.00 2.28
CA VAL A 113 11.43 -3.44 2.54
C VAL A 113 12.77 -4.01 2.05
N SER A 114 13.61 -3.20 1.40
CA SER A 114 14.89 -3.66 0.81
C SER A 114 15.89 -4.20 1.86
N ILE A 115 15.74 -3.76 3.10
CA ILE A 115 16.61 -4.10 4.25
C ILE A 115 16.29 -5.50 4.81
N ILE A 116 15.18 -6.12 4.40
CA ILE A 116 14.66 -7.32 5.05
C ILE A 116 15.27 -8.59 4.42
N PRO A 117 15.83 -9.52 5.22
CA PRO A 117 16.43 -10.74 4.69
C PRO A 117 15.44 -11.61 3.91
N THR A 118 15.90 -12.19 2.81
CA THR A 118 15.07 -13.03 1.91
C THR A 118 14.41 -14.21 2.62
N GLY A 119 15.03 -14.76 3.67
CA GLY A 119 14.47 -15.86 4.46
C GLY A 119 13.20 -15.51 5.25
N SER A 120 12.88 -14.22 5.39
CA SER A 120 11.69 -13.73 6.09
C SER A 120 10.60 -13.21 5.16
N VAL A 121 10.76 -13.44 3.85
CA VAL A 121 9.83 -13.04 2.81
C VAL A 121 8.95 -14.23 2.43
N LEU A 122 7.63 -14.02 2.47
CA LEU A 122 6.67 -14.99 1.96
C LEU A 122 6.31 -14.63 0.52
N TYR A 123 6.46 -15.59 -0.39
CA TYR A 123 6.10 -15.45 -1.80
C TYR A 123 4.85 -16.26 -2.14
N PRO A 124 4.08 -15.90 -3.19
CA PRO A 124 2.87 -16.62 -3.59
C PRO A 124 3.09 -18.12 -3.81
N GLN A 125 4.21 -18.53 -4.38
CA GLN A 125 4.54 -19.95 -4.61
C GLN A 125 4.78 -20.75 -3.34
N ASN A 126 5.13 -20.08 -2.23
CA ASN A 126 5.39 -20.70 -0.93
C ASN A 126 4.20 -20.46 0.03
N CYS A 127 3.10 -19.91 -0.47
CA CYS A 127 1.92 -19.59 0.31
C CYS A 127 1.19 -20.88 0.72
N PRO A 128 0.93 -21.11 2.03
CA PRO A 128 0.14 -22.24 2.48
C PRO A 128 -1.27 -22.23 1.87
N ALA A 129 -1.84 -23.40 1.63
CA ALA A 129 -3.21 -23.52 1.13
C ALA A 129 -4.21 -22.91 2.14
N LEU A 130 -5.11 -22.06 1.64
CA LEU A 130 -5.96 -21.23 2.49
C LEU A 130 -7.10 -22.01 3.18
N GLY A 131 -7.49 -23.16 2.63
CA GLY A 131 -8.65 -23.90 3.11
C GLY A 131 -9.93 -23.08 2.97
N ALA A 132 -10.76 -23.04 4.01
CA ALA A 132 -11.95 -22.20 4.07
C ALA A 132 -11.60 -20.72 4.27
N TYR A 133 -12.42 -19.82 3.73
CA TYR A 133 -12.31 -18.39 4.04
C TYR A 133 -12.67 -18.11 5.50
N SER A 134 -12.06 -17.07 6.08
CA SER A 134 -12.39 -16.63 7.44
C SER A 134 -13.81 -16.06 7.50
N ASP A 135 -14.54 -16.42 8.55
CA ASP A 135 -15.89 -15.94 8.86
C ASP A 135 -15.89 -14.85 9.94
N ALA A 136 -14.73 -14.28 10.26
CA ALA A 136 -14.57 -13.29 11.31
C ALA A 136 -15.27 -11.96 10.97
N GLU A 137 -15.67 -11.23 12.02
CA GLU A 137 -16.32 -9.92 11.88
C GLU A 137 -15.44 -8.91 11.13
N ILE A 138 -16.00 -8.21 10.13
CA ILE A 138 -15.35 -7.15 9.37
C ILE A 138 -16.04 -5.82 9.65
N ILE A 139 -15.26 -4.86 10.15
CA ILE A 139 -15.67 -3.46 10.32
C ILE A 139 -14.92 -2.64 9.27
N GLN A 140 -15.64 -1.99 8.36
CA GLN A 140 -15.02 -1.16 7.33
C GLN A 140 -15.19 0.33 7.64
N SER A 141 -14.10 1.08 7.59
CA SER A 141 -14.11 2.54 7.75
C SER A 141 -14.73 3.22 6.51
N SER A 142 -15.75 4.07 6.69
CA SER A 142 -16.42 4.76 5.57
C SER A 142 -15.49 5.72 4.80
N SER A 143 -14.50 6.33 5.47
CA SER A 143 -13.62 7.34 4.86
C SER A 143 -12.41 6.73 4.17
N SER A 144 -11.69 5.86 4.89
CA SER A 144 -10.45 5.23 4.44
C SER A 144 -10.67 3.92 3.70
N MET A 145 -11.86 3.31 3.84
CA MET A 145 -12.19 1.96 3.36
C MET A 145 -11.30 0.85 3.96
N ASN A 146 -10.52 1.17 4.99
CA ASN A 146 -9.70 0.20 5.70
C ASN A 146 -10.58 -0.80 6.46
N ILE A 147 -10.06 -2.01 6.59
CA ILE A 147 -10.73 -3.12 7.26
C ILE A 147 -10.18 -3.23 8.67
N GLU A 148 -11.06 -3.38 9.63
CA GLU A 148 -10.77 -3.54 11.05
C GLU A 148 -11.55 -4.73 11.60
N SER A 149 -10.96 -5.45 12.55
CA SER A 149 -11.67 -6.51 13.28
C SER A 149 -11.26 -6.55 14.74
N HIS A 150 -12.21 -6.90 15.59
CA HIS A 150 -12.06 -7.15 17.03
C HIS A 150 -12.51 -8.57 17.40
N ASP A 151 -12.64 -9.47 16.42
CA ASP A 151 -13.17 -10.81 16.65
C ASP A 151 -12.23 -11.64 17.53
N SER A 152 -12.79 -12.25 18.58
CA SER A 152 -12.07 -13.11 19.52
C SER A 152 -11.45 -14.36 18.88
N LYS A 153 -11.94 -14.80 17.72
CA LYS A 153 -11.35 -15.91 16.96
C LYS A 153 -9.94 -15.57 16.47
N LEU A 154 -9.74 -14.33 16.06
CA LEU A 154 -8.46 -13.83 15.52
C LEU A 154 -7.39 -13.67 16.62
N ASP A 155 -7.81 -13.48 17.87
CA ASP A 155 -6.91 -13.37 19.03
C ASP A 155 -6.30 -14.70 19.47
N LYS A 156 -7.00 -15.81 19.20
CA LYS A 156 -6.68 -17.14 19.76
C LYS A 156 -6.07 -18.09 18.74
N ASN A 157 -6.41 -17.92 17.46
CA ASN A 157 -6.01 -18.85 16.42
C ASN A 157 -5.16 -18.17 15.33
N PRO A 158 -3.86 -18.50 15.22
CA PRO A 158 -2.97 -17.88 14.24
C PRO A 158 -3.32 -18.28 12.79
N ASP A 159 -3.93 -19.45 12.59
CA ASP A 159 -4.37 -19.88 11.26
C ASP A 159 -5.61 -19.11 10.80
N GLU A 160 -6.51 -18.79 11.74
CA GLU A 160 -7.68 -17.97 11.44
C GLU A 160 -7.30 -16.52 11.13
N LEU A 161 -6.34 -15.98 11.90
CA LEU A 161 -5.75 -14.68 11.62
C LEU A 161 -5.08 -14.61 10.24
N TRP A 162 -4.36 -15.66 9.86
CA TRP A 162 -3.79 -15.81 8.52
C TRP A 162 -4.86 -15.81 7.42
N ARG A 163 -5.90 -16.65 7.56
CA ARG A 163 -7.02 -16.72 6.61
C ARG A 163 -7.74 -15.39 6.48
N PHE A 164 -7.93 -14.68 7.59
CA PHE A 164 -8.55 -13.37 7.62
C PHE A 164 -7.75 -12.33 6.84
N PHE A 165 -6.43 -12.30 6.99
CA PHE A 165 -5.60 -11.41 6.19
C PHE A 165 -5.69 -11.76 4.70
N MET A 166 -5.55 -13.04 4.37
CA MET A 166 -5.57 -13.51 2.98
C MET A 166 -6.92 -13.32 2.29
N SER A 167 -8.04 -13.50 3.00
CA SER A 167 -9.37 -13.24 2.45
C SER A 167 -9.60 -11.75 2.14
N ASN A 168 -8.87 -10.86 2.82
CA ASN A 168 -8.98 -9.42 2.70
C ASN A 168 -7.81 -8.77 1.93
N LEU A 169 -7.05 -9.56 1.16
CA LEU A 169 -5.87 -9.09 0.40
C LEU A 169 -6.18 -8.34 -0.90
N GLN A 170 -7.41 -7.87 -1.09
CA GLN A 170 -7.78 -7.14 -2.29
C GLN A 170 -6.93 -5.86 -2.48
N ASN A 171 -6.63 -5.54 -3.74
CA ASN A 171 -5.87 -4.37 -4.16
C ASN A 171 -6.31 -3.07 -3.44
N PRO A 172 -5.38 -2.27 -2.90
CA PRO A 172 -5.70 -0.92 -2.44
C PRO A 172 -6.13 -0.04 -3.62
N ARG A 173 -6.91 0.99 -3.33
CA ARG A 173 -7.20 2.05 -4.32
C ARG A 173 -6.09 3.09 -4.26
N LEU A 174 -5.42 3.32 -5.38
CA LEU A 174 -4.30 4.24 -5.51
C LEU A 174 -4.66 5.34 -6.50
N MET A 175 -4.38 6.59 -6.13
CA MET A 175 -4.51 7.74 -7.02
C MET A 175 -3.20 8.52 -7.06
N VAL A 176 -2.93 9.16 -8.20
CA VAL A 176 -1.93 10.22 -8.34
C VAL A 176 -2.65 11.55 -8.23
N ASP A 177 -2.31 12.38 -7.25
CA ASP A 177 -2.94 13.69 -7.01
C ASP A 177 -1.89 14.79 -7.21
N ILE A 178 -2.03 15.52 -8.31
CA ILE A 178 -1.18 16.64 -8.72
C ILE A 178 -1.92 17.93 -8.37
N HIS A 179 -1.39 18.68 -7.42
CA HIS A 179 -2.00 19.90 -6.89
C HIS A 179 -1.07 21.10 -7.09
N GLY A 180 -1.48 22.03 -7.95
CA GLY A 180 -0.82 23.33 -8.10
C GLY A 180 -1.53 24.39 -7.25
N TYR A 181 -0.77 25.11 -6.43
CA TYR A 181 -1.29 26.21 -5.62
C TYR A 181 -0.26 27.33 -5.43
N HIS A 182 -0.74 28.52 -5.09
CA HIS A 182 0.09 29.65 -4.71
C HIS A 182 -0.35 30.22 -3.36
N THR A 183 0.56 30.93 -2.70
CA THR A 183 0.28 31.55 -1.40
C THR A 183 -0.02 33.03 -1.62
N GLU A 184 -1.24 33.46 -1.29
CA GLU A 184 -1.63 34.87 -1.30
C GLU A 184 -1.50 35.45 0.11
N THR A 185 -1.11 36.73 0.21
CA THR A 185 -1.14 37.47 1.48
C THR A 185 -2.34 38.40 1.48
N LYS A 186 -3.32 38.10 2.34
CA LYS A 186 -4.52 38.91 2.54
C LYS A 186 -4.28 39.90 3.68
N TYR A 187 -4.46 41.19 3.41
CA TYR A 187 -4.44 42.22 4.44
C TYR A 187 -5.86 42.40 4.98
N ILE A 188 -6.01 42.28 6.29
CA ILE A 188 -7.27 42.48 7.01
C ILE A 188 -7.09 43.74 7.85
N GLU A 189 -7.87 44.76 7.58
CA GLU A 189 -7.95 45.96 8.43
C GLU A 189 -9.08 45.77 9.44
N GLU A 190 -8.73 45.66 10.71
CA GLU A 190 -9.69 45.64 11.80
C GLU A 190 -9.72 47.03 12.44
N VAL A 191 -10.85 47.73 12.31
CA VAL A 191 -11.08 49.01 12.98
C VAL A 191 -11.84 48.73 14.27
N ARG A 192 -11.22 49.02 15.42
CA ARG A 192 -11.86 48.94 16.74
C ARG A 192 -11.57 50.22 17.49
N ASP A 193 -12.62 50.89 17.96
CA ASP A 193 -12.50 52.08 18.82
C ASP A 193 -11.70 53.25 18.21
N GLY A 194 -11.80 53.45 16.89
CA GLY A 194 -11.09 54.52 16.17
C GLY A 194 -9.62 54.23 15.88
N GLU A 195 -9.08 53.10 16.36
CA GLU A 195 -7.75 52.61 16.02
C GLU A 195 -7.85 51.54 14.92
N SER A 196 -7.09 51.73 13.84
CA SER A 196 -7.01 50.77 12.73
C SER A 196 -5.80 49.87 12.91
N ARG A 197 -6.02 48.55 12.93
CA ARG A 197 -4.94 47.56 12.95
C ARG A 197 -4.99 46.73 11.67
N THR A 198 -3.96 46.87 10.85
CA THR A 198 -3.76 46.02 9.68
C THR A 198 -3.04 44.73 10.10
N THR A 199 -3.68 43.59 9.88
CA THR A 199 -3.08 42.26 10.08
C THR A 199 -2.94 41.57 8.73
N SER A 200 -1.80 40.94 8.46
CA SER A 200 -1.63 40.12 7.25
C SER A 200 -1.87 38.64 7.56
N ARG A 201 -2.56 37.94 6.66
CA ARG A 201 -2.81 36.50 6.73
C ARG A 201 -2.40 35.86 5.42
N GLN A 202 -1.54 34.84 5.48
CA GLN A 202 -1.21 34.02 4.31
C GLN A 202 -2.27 32.94 4.10
N GLU A 203 -2.68 32.73 2.85
CA GLU A 203 -3.65 31.72 2.46
C GLU A 203 -3.18 30.99 1.19
N ASP A 204 -3.21 29.66 1.21
CA ASP A 204 -2.86 28.84 0.05
C ASP A 204 -4.08 28.67 -0.85
N VAL A 205 -4.02 29.28 -2.05
CA VAL A 205 -5.08 29.27 -3.05
C VAL A 205 -4.76 28.22 -4.12
N SER A 206 -5.69 27.30 -4.34
CA SER A 206 -5.53 26.23 -5.32
C SER A 206 -5.76 26.75 -6.74
N ASP A 207 -4.78 26.56 -7.62
CA ASP A 207 -4.90 26.94 -9.03
C ASP A 207 -5.50 25.81 -9.87
N PHE A 208 -5.06 24.57 -9.63
CA PHE A 208 -5.57 23.39 -10.31
C PHE A 208 -5.35 22.13 -9.47
N ARG A 209 -6.15 21.10 -9.72
CA ARG A 209 -5.97 19.79 -9.09
C ARG A 209 -6.38 18.66 -10.02
N ILE A 210 -5.41 17.83 -10.37
CA ILE A 210 -5.58 16.71 -11.29
C ILE A 210 -5.42 15.42 -10.48
N LYS A 211 -6.46 14.59 -10.47
CA LYS A 211 -6.44 13.28 -9.82
C LYS A 211 -6.54 12.19 -10.86
N ILE A 212 -5.59 11.27 -10.87
CA ILE A 212 -5.55 10.15 -11.81
C ILE A 212 -5.69 8.86 -11.00
N ASP A 213 -6.76 8.12 -11.22
CA ASP A 213 -6.96 6.81 -10.59
C ASP A 213 -6.12 5.77 -11.34
N VAL A 214 -5.12 5.22 -10.65
CA VAL A 214 -4.16 4.25 -11.19
C VAL A 214 -4.41 2.84 -10.65
N THR A 215 -5.52 2.62 -9.92
CA THR A 215 -5.85 1.33 -9.31
C THR A 215 -5.89 0.19 -10.34
N ARG A 216 -6.35 0.49 -11.57
CA ARG A 216 -6.44 -0.49 -12.67
C ARG A 216 -5.08 -0.89 -13.25
N LEU A 217 -4.05 -0.07 -13.03
CA LEU A 217 -2.69 -0.36 -13.48
C LEU A 217 -1.93 -1.25 -12.49
N MET A 218 -2.53 -1.60 -11.35
CA MET A 218 -1.92 -2.48 -10.37
C MET A 218 -2.28 -3.94 -10.66
N SER A 219 -1.31 -4.84 -10.49
CA SER A 219 -1.53 -6.28 -10.64
C SER A 219 -2.60 -6.76 -9.67
N THR A 220 -3.49 -7.65 -10.13
CA THR A 220 -4.48 -8.33 -9.29
C THR A 220 -3.84 -9.30 -8.29
N TYR A 221 -2.58 -9.66 -8.50
CA TYR A 221 -1.82 -10.58 -7.66
C TYR A 221 -0.78 -9.82 -6.84
N TRP A 222 -0.65 -10.19 -5.57
CA TRP A 222 0.43 -9.73 -4.72
C TRP A 222 1.75 -10.43 -5.08
N SER A 223 2.88 -9.77 -4.80
CA SER A 223 4.23 -10.24 -5.17
C SER A 223 4.97 -10.89 -4.00
N ARG A 224 4.93 -10.25 -2.82
CA ARG A 224 5.54 -10.76 -1.59
C ARG A 224 4.91 -10.14 -0.36
N ILE A 225 4.97 -10.87 0.75
CA ILE A 225 4.55 -10.44 2.08
C ILE A 225 5.78 -10.45 2.98
N VAL A 226 5.98 -9.37 3.72
CA VAL A 226 7.16 -9.16 4.57
C VAL A 226 6.74 -8.59 5.92
N CYS A 227 7.36 -9.07 7.00
CA CYS A 227 7.19 -8.49 8.33
C CYS A 227 8.27 -7.43 8.54
N VAL A 228 7.86 -6.18 8.74
CA VAL A 228 8.79 -5.07 9.01
C VAL A 228 9.12 -5.10 10.51
N PRO A 229 10.38 -5.37 10.90
CA PRO A 229 10.77 -5.34 12.29
C PRO A 229 10.74 -3.91 12.84
N ASP A 230 10.48 -3.78 14.15
CA ASP A 230 10.73 -2.51 14.84
C ASP A 230 12.24 -2.26 14.95
N LYS A 231 12.68 -1.03 15.20
CA LYS A 231 14.07 -0.55 15.09
C LYS A 231 15.14 -1.42 15.79
N ASN A 232 14.74 -2.21 16.79
CA ASN A 232 15.63 -3.08 17.57
C ASN A 232 15.22 -4.57 17.54
N ALA A 233 14.24 -4.95 16.73
CA ALA A 233 13.74 -6.32 16.66
C ALA A 233 14.50 -7.11 15.59
N SER A 234 14.75 -8.40 15.86
CA SER A 234 15.25 -9.31 14.83
C SER A 234 14.22 -9.43 13.70
N PRO A 235 14.65 -9.63 12.45
CA PRO A 235 13.75 -10.03 11.37
C PRO A 235 12.95 -11.27 11.79
N ARG A 236 11.64 -11.25 11.56
CA ARG A 236 10.74 -12.36 11.90
C ARG A 236 9.99 -12.82 10.67
N ASN A 237 9.63 -14.09 10.70
CA ASN A 237 8.79 -14.66 9.67
C ASN A 237 7.32 -14.33 9.94
N LEU A 238 6.49 -14.40 8.90
CA LEU A 238 5.07 -14.15 9.03
C LEU A 238 4.41 -15.09 10.05
N ARG A 239 4.70 -16.39 9.96
CA ARG A 239 4.10 -17.37 10.87
C ARG A 239 4.42 -17.06 12.33
N GLU A 240 5.69 -16.79 12.62
CA GLU A 240 6.15 -16.44 13.96
C GLU A 240 5.46 -15.17 14.47
N THR A 241 5.29 -14.17 13.60
CA THR A 241 4.58 -12.92 13.92
C THR A 241 3.12 -13.17 14.31
N LEU A 242 2.42 -14.03 13.57
CA LEU A 242 1.02 -14.38 13.88
C LEU A 242 0.93 -15.16 15.20
N GLU A 243 1.84 -16.11 15.42
CA GLU A 243 1.89 -16.86 16.68
C GLU A 243 2.20 -15.96 17.88
N ASP A 244 3.16 -15.04 17.76
CA ASP A 244 3.51 -14.09 18.81
C ASP A 244 2.32 -13.18 19.18
N TYR A 245 1.58 -12.71 18.17
CA TYR A 245 0.33 -11.97 18.40
C TYR A 245 -0.69 -12.79 19.19
N THR A 246 -0.93 -14.04 18.79
CA THR A 246 -1.92 -14.90 19.47
C THR A 246 -1.48 -15.33 20.87
N ARG A 247 -0.16 -15.50 21.09
CA ARG A 247 0.42 -15.84 22.39
C ARG A 247 0.42 -14.66 23.36
N SER A 248 0.45 -13.43 22.84
CA SER A 248 0.44 -12.24 23.69
C SER A 248 -0.92 -12.02 24.36
N ASP A 249 -0.93 -11.81 25.68
CA ASP A 249 -2.14 -11.54 26.48
C ASP A 249 -2.36 -10.03 26.72
N HIS A 250 -1.80 -9.18 25.85
CA HIS A 250 -1.89 -7.73 26.03
C HIS A 250 -3.27 -7.18 25.65
N ILE A 251 -3.85 -6.38 26.53
CA ILE A 251 -5.18 -5.75 26.37
C ILE A 251 -5.29 -4.93 25.07
N TRP A 252 -4.20 -4.27 24.67
CA TRP A 252 -4.13 -3.42 23.49
C TRP A 252 -3.19 -3.96 22.40
N LYS A 253 -3.06 -5.30 22.29
CA LYS A 253 -2.34 -5.88 21.16
C LYS A 253 -3.03 -5.51 19.83
N GLU A 254 -2.21 -5.15 18.85
CA GLU A 254 -2.67 -4.82 17.50
C GLU A 254 -1.69 -5.35 16.46
N ILE A 255 -2.23 -5.85 15.36
CA ILE A 255 -1.44 -6.33 14.22
C ILE A 255 -2.03 -5.73 12.95
N HIS A 256 -1.13 -5.26 12.08
CA HIS A 256 -1.53 -4.53 10.89
C HIS A 256 -0.92 -5.16 9.65
N LEU A 257 -1.76 -5.42 8.66
CA LEU A 257 -1.35 -5.71 7.30
C LEU A 257 -1.55 -4.45 6.45
N THR A 258 -0.46 -3.89 5.96
CA THR A 258 -0.43 -2.76 5.02
C THR A 258 -0.23 -3.28 3.61
N LYS A 259 -1.07 -2.84 2.69
CA LYS A 259 -1.01 -3.15 1.26
C LYS A 259 -0.26 -2.03 0.57
N GLN A 260 0.91 -2.34 0.03
CA GLN A 260 1.83 -1.36 -0.54
C GLN A 260 1.95 -1.58 -2.05
N PRO A 261 1.58 -0.59 -2.89
CA PRO A 261 1.90 -0.64 -4.31
C PRO A 261 3.41 -0.48 -4.50
N LEU A 262 4.01 -1.36 -5.30
CA LEU A 262 5.42 -1.31 -5.65
C LEU A 262 5.58 -0.42 -6.88
N TRP A 263 6.02 0.82 -6.65
CA TRP A 263 6.24 1.83 -7.69
C TRP A 263 7.29 2.86 -7.28
N ASP A 264 7.98 3.45 -8.24
CA ASP A 264 9.01 4.47 -8.02
C ASP A 264 8.39 5.86 -7.86
N PHE A 265 7.72 6.07 -6.72
CA PHE A 265 6.95 7.29 -6.44
C PHE A 265 7.79 8.57 -6.48
N ASN A 266 9.06 8.50 -6.09
CA ASN A 266 9.96 9.66 -6.10
C ASN A 266 10.29 10.08 -7.54
N GLU A 267 10.74 9.14 -8.37
CA GLU A 267 11.08 9.39 -9.78
C GLU A 267 9.85 9.84 -10.56
N LEU A 268 8.72 9.15 -10.36
CA LEU A 268 7.47 9.53 -11.01
C LEU A 268 7.04 10.94 -10.63
N SER A 269 7.13 11.33 -9.36
CA SER A 269 6.78 12.68 -8.95
C SER A 269 7.68 13.74 -9.59
N CYS A 270 8.98 13.46 -9.69
CA CYS A 270 9.92 14.35 -10.36
C CYS A 270 9.54 14.54 -11.83
N ALA A 271 9.29 13.44 -12.55
CA ALA A 271 8.86 13.51 -13.94
C ALA A 271 7.52 14.25 -14.12
N LEU A 272 6.54 14.00 -13.25
CA LEU A 272 5.24 14.68 -13.28
C LEU A 272 5.35 16.16 -12.95
N GLU A 273 6.20 16.55 -11.99
CA GLU A 273 6.48 17.95 -11.70
C GLU A 273 7.05 18.63 -12.95
N PHE A 274 8.02 17.99 -13.60
CA PHE A 274 8.60 18.50 -14.83
C PHE A 274 7.55 18.76 -15.91
N ALA A 275 6.64 17.80 -16.17
CA ALA A 275 5.57 17.98 -17.15
C ALA A 275 4.69 19.22 -16.87
N VAL A 276 4.38 19.47 -15.59
CA VAL A 276 3.61 20.66 -15.17
C VAL A 276 4.44 21.93 -15.35
N ARG A 277 5.73 21.93 -15.00
CA ARG A 277 6.62 23.09 -15.16
C ARG A 277 6.75 23.52 -16.62
N GLN A 278 6.78 22.57 -17.55
CA GLN A 278 6.80 22.84 -19.00
C GLN A 278 5.57 23.63 -19.50
N THR A 279 4.48 23.66 -18.73
CA THR A 279 3.33 24.52 -19.06
C THR A 279 3.53 26.00 -18.72
N GLY A 280 4.63 26.36 -18.05
CA GLY A 280 4.90 27.71 -17.54
C GLY A 280 4.37 27.95 -16.12
N TYR A 281 3.95 26.91 -15.40
CA TYR A 281 3.45 27.05 -14.03
C TYR A 281 4.59 27.21 -13.01
N MET A 282 4.70 28.41 -12.42
CA MET A 282 5.83 28.79 -11.56
C MET A 282 5.54 28.71 -10.06
N HIS A 283 4.31 28.44 -9.63
CA HIS A 283 3.99 28.40 -8.20
C HIS A 283 4.30 27.02 -7.58
N LYS A 284 3.75 26.74 -6.39
CA LYS A 284 4.03 25.52 -5.65
C LYS A 284 3.24 24.36 -6.27
N ILE A 285 3.92 23.22 -6.41
CA ILE A 285 3.31 21.97 -6.90
C ILE A 285 3.49 20.93 -5.79
N LYS A 286 2.41 20.22 -5.48
CA LYS A 286 2.42 19.09 -4.56
C LYS A 286 1.88 17.87 -5.29
N ILE A 287 2.72 16.86 -5.41
CA ILE A 287 2.35 15.55 -5.96
C ILE A 287 2.26 14.57 -4.80
N SER A 288 1.12 13.90 -4.69
CA SER A 288 0.85 12.95 -3.62
C SER A 288 0.14 11.71 -4.13
N PHE A 289 0.27 10.62 -3.39
CA PHE A 289 -0.27 9.31 -3.77
C PHE A 289 -1.25 8.81 -2.71
N PRO A 290 -2.45 9.40 -2.61
CA PRO A 290 -3.42 8.98 -1.61
C PRO A 290 -3.89 7.55 -1.86
N GLN A 291 -3.94 6.77 -0.79
CA GLN A 291 -4.38 5.38 -0.79
C GLN A 291 -5.66 5.18 0.03
N LYS A 292 -6.53 4.29 -0.43
CA LYS A 292 -7.71 3.81 0.31
C LYS A 292 -7.74 2.28 0.32
N ALA A 293 -8.39 1.70 1.33
CA ALA A 293 -8.45 0.25 1.54
C ALA A 293 -7.06 -0.43 1.63
N ALA A 294 -6.04 0.34 2.03
CA ALA A 294 -4.65 -0.11 2.08
C ALA A 294 -4.28 -0.78 3.40
N LYS A 295 -5.15 -0.74 4.42
CA LYS A 295 -4.85 -1.32 5.74
C LYS A 295 -5.91 -2.31 6.17
N VAL A 296 -5.46 -3.47 6.66
CA VAL A 296 -6.27 -4.46 7.38
C VAL A 296 -5.69 -4.54 8.79
N SER A 297 -6.49 -4.18 9.79
CA SER A 297 -6.05 -4.13 11.19
C SER A 297 -6.84 -5.12 12.03
N VAL A 298 -6.14 -5.91 12.83
CA VAL A 298 -6.76 -6.76 13.83
C VAL A 298 -6.35 -6.26 15.19
N TYR A 299 -7.35 -6.08 16.03
CA TYR A 299 -7.21 -5.57 17.38
C TYR A 299 -7.68 -6.61 18.37
N SER A 300 -7.16 -6.53 19.59
CA SER A 300 -7.66 -7.39 20.64
C SER A 300 -9.17 -7.26 20.84
N SER A 301 -9.79 -8.42 21.10
CA SER A 301 -11.19 -8.64 21.44
C SER A 301 -11.58 -8.12 22.82
N HIS A 302 -10.61 -7.75 23.67
CA HIS A 302 -10.91 -7.16 24.98
C HIS A 302 -11.81 -5.93 24.86
N THR A 303 -12.80 -5.83 25.73
CA THR A 303 -13.77 -4.71 25.77
C THR A 303 -13.07 -3.37 25.96
N LEU A 304 -11.97 -3.33 26.72
CA LEU A 304 -11.15 -2.14 26.93
C LEU A 304 -10.49 -1.63 25.64
N SER A 305 -10.08 -2.54 24.74
CA SER A 305 -9.57 -2.16 23.42
C SER A 305 -10.65 -1.47 22.60
N ARG A 306 -11.86 -2.05 22.56
CA ARG A 306 -13.03 -1.48 21.87
C ARG A 306 -13.46 -0.13 22.45
N LEU A 307 -13.57 -0.03 23.78
CA LEU A 307 -13.99 1.19 24.46
C LEU A 307 -13.01 2.35 24.23
N SER A 308 -11.70 2.07 24.29
CA SER A 308 -10.67 3.10 24.10
C SER A 308 -10.68 3.76 22.72
N ARG A 309 -11.28 3.10 21.71
CA ARG A 309 -11.39 3.61 20.34
C ARG A 309 -12.66 4.40 20.08
N SER A 310 -13.64 4.32 20.97
CA SER A 310 -14.91 5.04 20.79
C SER A 310 -14.78 6.50 21.19
N THR A 311 -15.15 7.41 20.29
CA THR A 311 -15.14 8.86 20.54
C THR A 311 -16.02 9.24 21.73
N PHE A 312 -17.14 8.52 21.91
CA PHE A 312 -18.09 8.76 22.99
C PHE A 312 -17.50 8.49 24.38
N VAL A 313 -16.77 7.39 24.56
CA VAL A 313 -16.10 7.10 25.84
C VAL A 313 -15.07 8.18 26.15
N TRP A 314 -14.34 8.66 25.13
CA TRP A 314 -13.39 9.76 25.32
C TRP A 314 -14.09 11.06 25.74
N VAL A 315 -15.22 11.41 25.11
CA VAL A 315 -16.03 12.59 25.49
C VAL A 315 -16.57 12.48 26.91
N ILE A 316 -17.12 11.33 27.30
CA ILE A 316 -17.57 11.09 28.69
C ILE A 316 -16.40 11.18 29.66
N CYS A 317 -15.25 10.61 29.31
CA CYS A 317 -14.05 10.63 30.15
C CYS A 317 -13.55 12.07 30.39
N ILE A 318 -13.66 12.94 29.40
CA ILE A 318 -13.36 14.36 29.53
C ILE A 318 -14.40 15.07 30.38
N LEU A 319 -15.69 14.86 30.10
CA LEU A 319 -16.79 15.52 30.80
C LEU A 319 -16.83 15.16 32.30
N SER A 320 -16.48 13.91 32.63
CA SER A 320 -16.41 13.41 34.00
C SER A 320 -15.10 13.76 34.72
N CYS A 321 -14.21 14.55 34.10
CA CYS A 321 -12.87 14.89 34.59
C CYS A 321 -11.96 13.67 34.88
N LEU A 322 -12.35 12.46 34.48
CA LEU A 322 -11.56 11.22 34.65
C LEU A 322 -10.32 11.17 33.75
N TRP A 323 -10.20 12.07 32.78
CA TRP A 323 -9.04 12.15 31.90
C TRP A 323 -7.70 12.30 32.66
N ILE A 324 -7.69 12.91 33.85
CA ILE A 324 -6.48 13.08 34.68
C ILE A 324 -5.90 11.73 35.14
N ILE A 325 -6.74 10.71 35.37
CA ILE A 325 -6.33 9.38 35.82
C ILE A 325 -6.21 8.41 34.64
N VAL A 326 -7.13 8.50 33.68
CA VAL A 326 -7.15 7.60 32.51
C VAL A 326 -5.95 7.83 31.60
N LEU A 327 -5.51 9.08 31.40
CA LEU A 327 -4.38 9.40 30.54
C LEU A 327 -3.04 8.81 31.02
N PRO A 328 -2.62 8.94 32.30
CA PRO A 328 -1.36 8.34 32.75
C PRO A 328 -1.41 6.80 32.74
N ILE A 329 -2.54 6.19 33.10
CA ILE A 329 -2.71 4.72 33.00
C ILE A 329 -2.63 4.26 31.54
N TYR A 330 -3.32 4.96 30.64
CA TYR A 330 -3.27 4.69 29.21
C TYR A 330 -1.85 4.79 28.67
N LEU A 331 -1.10 5.85 29.00
CA LEU A 331 0.29 6.00 28.56
C LEU A 331 1.22 4.92 29.12
N LEU A 332 1.06 4.54 30.40
CA LEU A 332 1.88 3.51 31.03
C LEU A 332 1.64 2.12 30.43
N MET A 333 0.39 1.78 30.13
CA MET A 333 0.06 0.46 29.62
C MET A 333 0.10 0.35 28.09
N ARG A 334 0.27 1.47 27.37
CA ARG A 334 0.49 1.51 25.93
C ARG A 334 1.92 1.08 25.57
N LYS A 335 2.39 -0.06 26.07
CA LYS A 335 3.50 -0.78 25.43
C LYS A 335 2.93 -1.44 24.18
N LYS A 336 3.16 -0.78 23.04
CA LYS A 336 2.66 -1.24 21.74
C LYS A 336 3.47 -2.45 21.28
N VAL A 337 2.84 -3.62 21.25
CA VAL A 337 3.27 -4.69 20.35
C VAL A 337 2.52 -4.44 19.05
N SER A 338 3.13 -3.67 18.16
CA SER A 338 2.57 -3.38 16.84
C SER A 338 3.50 -3.97 15.81
N THR A 339 3.23 -5.23 15.42
CA THR A 339 3.95 -5.83 14.31
C THR A 339 3.28 -5.41 13.01
N LYS A 340 4.07 -4.88 12.09
CA LYS A 340 3.61 -4.41 10.79
C LYS A 340 3.98 -5.44 9.73
N ILE A 341 2.96 -5.97 9.07
CA ILE A 341 3.09 -6.85 7.92
C ILE A 341 2.82 -5.99 6.69
N VAL A 342 3.68 -6.06 5.68
CA VAL A 342 3.54 -5.35 4.42
C VAL A 342 3.34 -6.37 3.31
N CYS A 343 2.34 -6.15 2.47
CA CYS A 343 2.05 -6.93 1.29
C CYS A 343 2.25 -6.06 0.05
N GLU A 344 3.17 -6.45 -0.83
CA GLU A 344 3.53 -5.67 -2.02
C GLU A 344 2.70 -6.05 -3.24
N PHE A 345 2.15 -5.04 -3.92
CA PHE A 345 1.38 -5.18 -5.15
C PHE A 345 2.15 -4.54 -6.31
N PRO A 346 2.68 -5.32 -7.27
CA PRO A 346 3.42 -4.77 -8.39
C PRO A 346 2.50 -3.97 -9.32
N MET A 347 3.00 -2.83 -9.79
CA MET A 347 2.36 -2.09 -10.87
C MET A 347 2.66 -2.79 -12.21
N MET A 348 1.64 -2.90 -13.07
CA MET A 348 1.76 -3.45 -14.42
C MET A 348 2.44 -2.49 -15.39
N VAL A 349 2.50 -1.20 -15.04
CA VAL A 349 3.05 -0.12 -15.85
C VAL A 349 4.14 0.58 -15.05
N SER A 350 5.30 0.81 -15.68
CA SER A 350 6.41 1.53 -15.09
C SER A 350 6.07 3.02 -14.90
N GLY A 351 6.82 3.72 -14.03
CA GLY A 351 6.68 5.17 -13.87
C GLY A 351 6.92 5.91 -15.19
N HIS A 352 7.91 5.45 -15.96
CA HIS A 352 8.23 5.91 -17.32
C HIS A 352 7.03 5.81 -18.27
N ASP A 353 6.45 4.63 -18.42
CA ASP A 353 5.37 4.41 -19.39
C ASP A 353 4.09 5.15 -19.01
N PHE A 354 3.80 5.21 -17.71
CA PHE A 354 2.70 6.01 -17.20
C PHE A 354 2.87 7.49 -17.57
N TYR A 355 4.06 8.03 -17.33
CA TYR A 355 4.41 9.41 -17.67
C TYR A 355 4.20 9.69 -19.16
N MET A 356 4.76 8.85 -20.03
CA MET A 356 4.67 9.04 -21.48
C MET A 356 3.23 9.01 -21.99
N ARG A 357 2.38 8.12 -21.45
CA ARG A 357 0.96 8.02 -21.84
C ARG A 357 0.12 9.22 -21.38
N HIS A 358 0.44 9.79 -20.22
CA HIS A 358 -0.38 10.83 -19.59
C HIS A 358 0.19 12.24 -19.73
N TYR A 359 1.38 12.41 -20.33
CA TYR A 359 2.10 13.68 -20.44
C TYR A 359 1.23 14.81 -20.99
N TYR A 360 0.70 14.67 -22.21
CA TYR A 360 -0.08 15.72 -22.85
C TYR A 360 -1.41 16.00 -22.14
N THR A 361 -2.04 14.97 -21.58
CA THR A 361 -3.26 15.11 -20.80
C THR A 361 -3.02 15.98 -19.57
N ILE A 362 -1.94 15.72 -18.84
CA ILE A 362 -1.55 16.48 -17.65
C ILE A 362 -1.20 17.91 -18.03
N GLN A 363 -0.44 18.12 -19.10
CA GLN A 363 -0.10 19.47 -19.57
C GLN A 363 -1.34 20.27 -19.95
N ASN A 364 -2.24 19.69 -20.73
CA ASN A 364 -3.47 20.36 -21.14
C ASN A 364 -4.34 20.72 -19.93
N MET A 365 -4.44 19.81 -18.95
CA MET A 365 -5.22 20.03 -17.73
C MET A 365 -4.61 21.06 -16.78
N ALA A 366 -3.28 21.12 -16.69
CA ALA A 366 -2.56 22.14 -15.93
C ALA A 366 -2.68 23.51 -16.59
N LYS A 367 -2.51 23.58 -17.92
CA LYS A 367 -2.67 24.81 -18.72
C LYS A 367 -4.10 25.36 -18.63
N SER A 368 -5.11 24.49 -18.64
CA SER A 368 -6.51 24.86 -18.49
C SER A 368 -6.95 25.11 -17.04
N ARG A 369 -6.02 25.05 -16.06
CA ARG A 369 -6.29 25.18 -14.61
C ARG A 369 -7.48 24.34 -14.12
N SER A 370 -7.51 23.07 -14.53
CA SER A 370 -8.68 22.21 -14.29
C SER A 370 -8.70 21.56 -12.90
N PHE A 371 -9.92 21.28 -12.42
CA PHE A 371 -10.19 20.47 -11.23
C PHE A 371 -10.92 19.21 -11.66
N LYS A 372 -10.18 18.13 -11.97
CA LYS A 372 -10.75 16.91 -12.54
C LYS A 372 -10.15 15.65 -11.94
N THR A 373 -10.98 14.61 -11.85
CA THR A 373 -10.55 13.23 -11.59
C THR A 373 -10.72 12.43 -12.87
N ILE A 374 -9.66 11.78 -13.32
CA ILE A 374 -9.62 10.94 -14.52
C ILE A 374 -9.18 9.52 -14.16
N GLN A 375 -9.54 8.57 -14.99
CA GLN A 375 -9.03 7.19 -14.90
C GLN A 375 -7.76 7.08 -15.74
N ALA A 376 -6.78 6.32 -15.27
CA ALA A 376 -5.59 6.03 -16.06
C ALA A 376 -5.95 5.19 -17.29
N ILE A 377 -5.30 5.48 -18.42
CA ILE A 377 -5.50 4.85 -19.73
C ILE A 377 -4.43 3.78 -19.98
#